data_AF-A0AAD2YJF9-F1
#
_entry.id   AF-A0AAD2YJF9-F1
#
_cell.length_a   1.000
_cell.length_b   1.000
_cell.length_c   1.000
_cell.angle_alpha   90.00
_cell.angle_beta   90.00
_cell.angle_gamma   90.00
#
_symmetry.space_group_name_H-M   'P 1'
#
loop_
_entity.id
_entity.type
_entity.pdbx_description
1 polymer ?
#
loop_
_entity_poly.entity_id
_entity_poly.type
_entity_poly.pdbx_seq_one_letter_code
_entity_poly.pdbx_strand_id
1 'polypeptide(L)'
;MTALAPGLYRTNVYGSLFNNNVNFSISILPNFDNQHDHKIVESISDLQTALTEGGNWILQEDLTTDMVLFVTPGKELNLDLGGNTLNATKLSMTYKDGTENVSGKTCAFANDVIDIKPKSSSSIQIVAKELQVVFNNVTINSEDTQSTILHGTSGGDYSEAIHSTLVMRNCTINAKKTSGIVIGRQQNVILENTIINLNGDGYGITQNGTILGSVFTLKNCTINSSHSAIYLSNQETDDPNTLTVDEGTYSSTDTPFELKKTNVTIKNATIKSIWSEEQKYTFNDAGTGAIGYGIALVGYKTGRPYAEDGIIALFENNTFQLSATGNPINIATYNGTSLVEYNK
;
A
#
# COMPACT_ATOMS: atom_id res chain seq x y z
N MET A 1 27.72 26.38 -33.24
CA MET A 1 27.24 26.44 -31.85
C MET A 1 27.11 25.01 -31.37
N THR A 2 28.10 24.54 -30.61
CA THR A 2 28.07 23.25 -29.92
C THR A 2 27.87 23.53 -28.45
N ALA A 3 26.77 22.99 -27.90
CA ALA A 3 26.41 23.11 -26.50
C ALA A 3 27.49 22.47 -25.62
N LEU A 4 27.92 23.16 -24.56
CA LEU A 4 28.74 22.60 -23.50
C LEU A 4 27.83 22.08 -22.37
N ALA A 5 28.21 20.91 -21.87
CA ALA A 5 27.55 20.02 -20.94
C ALA A 5 27.31 20.62 -19.52
N PRO A 6 26.52 19.93 -18.65
CA PRO A 6 26.09 20.45 -17.35
C PRO A 6 27.27 20.61 -16.37
N GLY A 7 27.20 21.66 -15.55
CA GLY A 7 27.87 21.74 -14.24
C GLY A 7 29.39 21.60 -14.23
N LEU A 8 30.13 22.51 -14.85
CA LEU A 8 31.59 22.56 -14.69
C LEU A 8 31.94 23.09 -13.29
N TYR A 9 32.13 22.20 -12.31
CA TYR A 9 32.71 22.57 -11.01
C TYR A 9 34.16 23.03 -11.21
N ARG A 10 34.40 24.34 -11.18
CA ARG A 10 35.76 24.91 -11.23
C ARG A 10 36.35 24.98 -9.83
N THR A 11 37.27 24.08 -9.52
CA THR A 11 38.13 24.22 -8.34
C THR A 11 39.36 25.04 -8.72
N ASN A 12 39.43 26.29 -8.27
CA ASN A 12 40.63 27.13 -8.44
C ASN A 12 41.61 26.83 -7.30
N VAL A 13 42.75 26.20 -7.61
CA VAL A 13 43.83 25.99 -6.64
C VAL A 13 44.86 27.10 -6.80
N TYR A 14 45.00 27.97 -5.79
CA TYR A 14 46.06 28.98 -5.73
C TYR A 14 47.14 28.57 -4.73
N GLY A 15 48.36 28.41 -5.21
CA GLY A 15 49.56 28.20 -4.40
C GLY A 15 50.75 28.91 -5.03
N SER A 16 51.59 29.54 -4.20
CA SER A 16 52.87 30.11 -4.63
C SER A 16 53.99 29.17 -4.20
N LEU A 17 54.76 28.65 -5.16
CA LEU A 17 55.90 27.79 -4.90
C LEU A 17 57.15 28.67 -4.83
N PHE A 18 57.80 28.71 -3.68
CA PHE A 18 59.06 29.42 -3.54
C PHE A 18 60.21 28.60 -4.15
N ASN A 19 60.67 29.05 -5.32
CA ASN A 19 62.03 28.99 -5.86
C ASN A 19 62.81 27.67 -5.97
N ASN A 20 62.20 26.49 -5.85
CA ASN A 20 62.85 25.26 -6.31
C ASN A 20 62.01 24.65 -7.44
N ASN A 21 62.66 24.40 -8.59
CA ASN A 21 62.08 23.67 -9.72
C ASN A 21 61.80 22.22 -9.32
N VAL A 22 60.73 21.99 -8.56
CA VAL A 22 60.27 20.66 -8.15
C VAL A 22 58.98 20.35 -8.89
N ASN A 23 58.95 19.21 -9.59
CA ASN A 23 57.71 18.67 -10.12
C ASN A 23 56.82 18.24 -8.95
N PHE A 24 55.61 18.76 -8.87
CA PHE A 24 54.59 18.28 -7.96
C PHE A 24 53.34 17.93 -8.75
N SER A 25 52.63 16.90 -8.30
CA SER A 25 51.37 16.48 -8.89
C SER A 25 50.26 16.69 -7.87
N ILE A 26 49.21 17.40 -8.27
CA ILE A 26 47.97 17.49 -7.51
C ILE A 26 47.06 16.38 -8.05
N SER A 27 46.64 15.47 -7.17
CA SER A 27 45.54 14.54 -7.45
C SER A 27 44.30 15.05 -6.72
N ILE A 28 43.26 15.38 -7.47
CA ILE A 28 41.94 15.66 -6.92
C ILE A 28 41.18 14.33 -7.01
N LEU A 29 40.93 13.70 -5.88
CA LEU A 29 39.90 12.67 -5.74
C LEU A 29 38.65 13.37 -5.22
N PRO A 30 37.63 13.61 -6.07
CA PRO A 30 36.34 14.03 -5.56
C PRO A 30 35.81 12.95 -4.61
N ASN A 31 35.65 13.28 -3.34
CA ASN A 31 34.98 12.40 -2.37
C ASN A 31 33.48 12.60 -2.51
N PHE A 32 32.95 12.25 -3.68
CA PHE A 32 31.51 12.19 -3.88
C PHE A 32 30.99 11.01 -3.05
N ASP A 33 30.16 11.30 -2.06
CA ASP A 33 29.67 10.42 -0.99
C ASP A 33 28.73 9.30 -1.49
N ASN A 34 28.87 8.85 -2.75
CA ASN A 34 27.87 8.08 -3.51
C ASN A 34 26.49 8.76 -3.60
N GLN A 35 26.33 10.01 -3.13
CA GLN A 35 25.08 10.76 -3.19
C GLN A 35 24.78 11.34 -4.59
N HIS A 36 25.59 11.08 -5.62
CA HIS A 36 25.46 11.72 -6.93
C HIS A 36 24.91 10.82 -8.05
N ASP A 37 24.49 9.58 -7.77
CA ASP A 37 23.80 8.75 -8.77
C ASP A 37 22.30 9.06 -8.82
N HIS A 38 21.96 10.34 -8.92
CA HIS A 38 20.59 10.82 -9.11
C HIS A 38 20.57 12.02 -10.07
N LYS A 39 19.47 12.15 -10.80
CA LYS A 39 19.10 13.34 -11.55
C LYS A 39 18.20 14.24 -10.68
N ILE A 40 18.15 15.52 -10.99
CA ILE A 40 17.37 16.50 -10.20
C ILE A 40 16.04 16.77 -10.91
N VAL A 41 14.96 16.81 -10.13
CA VAL A 41 13.65 17.30 -10.57
C VAL A 41 13.49 18.74 -10.06
N GLU A 42 13.66 19.71 -10.96
CA GLU A 42 13.46 21.15 -10.69
C GLU A 42 12.16 21.67 -11.32
N SER A 43 11.53 20.89 -12.18
CA SER A 43 10.34 21.29 -12.90
C SER A 43 9.38 20.13 -13.16
N ILE A 44 8.15 20.48 -13.55
CA ILE A 44 7.16 19.52 -14.03
C ILE A 44 7.66 18.73 -15.24
N SER A 45 8.47 19.35 -16.11
CA SER A 45 9.04 18.67 -17.27
C SER A 45 10.01 17.58 -16.82
N ASP A 46 10.88 17.86 -15.85
CA ASP A 46 11.83 16.89 -15.31
C ASP A 46 11.10 15.74 -14.63
N LEU A 47 10.02 16.04 -13.88
CA LEU A 47 9.17 15.02 -13.28
C LEU A 47 8.55 14.12 -14.37
N GLN A 48 7.99 14.68 -15.43
CA GLN A 48 7.43 13.88 -16.53
C GLN A 48 8.49 13.00 -17.20
N THR A 49 9.71 13.52 -17.38
CA THR A 49 10.86 12.74 -17.87
C THR A 49 11.18 11.61 -16.90
N ALA A 50 11.27 11.86 -15.60
CA ALA A 50 11.53 10.85 -14.58
C ALA A 50 10.49 9.72 -14.62
N LEU A 51 9.20 10.08 -14.65
CA LEU A 51 8.09 9.11 -14.66
C LEU A 51 8.02 8.31 -15.97
N THR A 52 8.51 8.87 -17.08
CA THR A 52 8.49 8.22 -18.40
C THR A 52 9.71 7.33 -18.64
N GLU A 53 10.90 7.81 -18.31
CA GLU A 53 12.17 7.15 -18.60
C GLU A 53 12.64 6.23 -17.48
N GLY A 54 12.21 6.50 -16.23
CA GLY A 54 12.78 5.89 -15.03
C GLY A 54 14.13 6.50 -14.63
N GLY A 55 14.88 5.78 -13.81
CA GLY A 55 16.15 6.16 -13.23
C GLY A 55 16.03 6.64 -11.78
N ASN A 56 17.14 7.13 -11.25
CA ASN A 56 17.24 7.68 -9.90
C ASN A 56 17.07 9.20 -9.96
N TRP A 57 16.10 9.74 -9.24
CA TRP A 57 15.75 11.15 -9.24
C TRP A 57 15.53 11.65 -7.82
N ILE A 58 15.87 12.91 -7.57
CA ILE A 58 15.52 13.62 -6.34
C ILE A 58 14.72 14.88 -6.66
N LEU A 59 13.67 15.13 -5.89
CA LEU A 59 12.94 16.38 -5.93
C LEU A 59 13.69 17.46 -5.14
N GLN A 60 13.94 18.62 -5.76
CA GLN A 60 14.71 19.70 -5.12
C GLN A 60 13.84 20.67 -4.32
N GLU A 61 12.57 20.83 -4.70
CA GLU A 61 11.61 21.71 -4.05
C GLU A 61 10.18 21.16 -4.16
N ASP A 62 9.26 21.67 -3.34
CA ASP A 62 7.84 21.35 -3.46
C ASP A 62 7.35 21.56 -4.90
N LEU A 63 6.63 20.57 -5.43
CA LEU A 63 6.17 20.60 -6.82
C LEU A 63 4.67 20.37 -6.88
N THR A 64 3.97 21.24 -7.59
CA THR A 64 2.51 21.21 -7.70
C THR A 64 2.05 21.15 -9.14
N THR A 65 1.12 20.23 -9.42
CA THR A 65 0.48 20.11 -10.72
C THR A 65 -0.97 19.65 -10.61
N ASP A 66 -1.81 20.12 -11.53
CA ASP A 66 -3.18 19.64 -11.69
C ASP A 66 -3.27 18.39 -12.60
N MET A 67 -2.13 17.83 -13.01
CA MET A 67 -2.08 16.70 -13.93
C MET A 67 -2.22 15.35 -13.22
N VAL A 68 -2.62 14.35 -14.00
CA VAL A 68 -2.38 12.95 -13.65
C VAL A 68 -0.92 12.62 -13.98
N LEU A 69 -0.19 12.14 -13.00
CA LEU A 69 1.17 11.66 -13.14
C LEU A 69 1.13 10.20 -13.56
N PHE A 70 1.53 9.93 -14.80
CA PHE A 70 1.64 8.58 -15.32
C PHE A 70 3.07 8.11 -15.18
N VAL A 71 3.28 7.06 -14.39
CA VAL A 71 4.55 6.32 -14.38
C VAL A 71 4.46 5.25 -15.45
N THR A 72 5.40 5.24 -16.39
CA THR A 72 5.49 4.18 -17.40
C THR A 72 5.84 2.87 -16.70
N PRO A 73 4.93 1.87 -16.70
CA PRO A 73 5.24 0.57 -16.12
C PRO A 73 6.41 -0.08 -16.86
N GLY A 74 7.24 -0.84 -16.15
CA GLY A 74 8.39 -1.55 -16.74
C GLY A 74 9.70 -0.77 -16.79
N LYS A 75 9.68 0.53 -16.45
CA LYS A 75 10.88 1.31 -16.16
C LYS A 75 11.17 1.26 -14.66
N GLU A 76 12.43 1.06 -14.30
CA GLU A 76 12.85 1.20 -12.90
C GLU A 76 12.88 2.67 -12.56
N LEU A 77 12.11 3.08 -11.57
CA LEU A 77 12.06 4.45 -11.07
C LEU A 77 12.39 4.44 -9.59
N ASN A 78 13.32 5.28 -9.17
CA ASN A 78 13.54 5.64 -7.78
C ASN A 78 13.42 7.16 -7.66
N LEU A 79 12.29 7.63 -7.15
CA LEU A 79 12.05 9.06 -6.89
C LEU A 79 12.13 9.33 -5.39
N ASP A 80 13.22 9.96 -4.97
CA ASP A 80 13.35 10.54 -3.64
C ASP A 80 12.66 11.91 -3.63
N LEU A 81 11.72 12.13 -2.72
CA LEU A 81 11.03 13.42 -2.59
C LEU A 81 11.89 14.47 -1.87
N GLY A 82 13.05 14.08 -1.33
CA GLY A 82 14.07 15.01 -0.84
C GLY A 82 13.65 15.86 0.36
N GLY A 83 12.62 15.47 1.10
CA GLY A 83 12.02 16.32 2.14
C GLY A 83 11.03 17.35 1.59
N ASN A 84 10.50 17.13 0.38
CA ASN A 84 9.55 18.01 -0.30
C ASN A 84 8.21 17.31 -0.56
N THR A 85 7.21 18.10 -0.92
CA THR A 85 5.85 17.67 -1.22
C THR A 85 5.61 17.59 -2.73
N LEU A 86 5.17 16.43 -3.20
CA LEU A 86 4.62 16.25 -4.55
C LEU A 86 3.10 16.36 -4.51
N ASN A 87 2.56 17.44 -5.08
CA ASN A 87 1.13 17.68 -5.20
C ASN A 87 0.64 17.34 -6.62
N ALA A 88 -0.32 16.44 -6.75
CA ALA A 88 -0.88 16.05 -8.04
C ALA A 88 -2.38 15.75 -7.99
N THR A 89 -3.04 15.66 -9.16
CA THR A 89 -4.43 15.18 -9.22
C THR A 89 -4.50 13.67 -9.00
N LYS A 90 -3.50 12.92 -9.48
CA LYS A 90 -3.47 11.45 -9.39
C LYS A 90 -2.08 10.92 -9.71
N LEU A 91 -1.69 9.80 -9.10
CA LEU A 91 -0.52 9.01 -9.48
C LEU A 91 -0.98 7.67 -10.06
N SER A 92 -0.59 7.37 -11.30
CA SER A 92 -1.09 6.21 -12.05
C SER A 92 0.06 5.39 -12.60
N MET A 93 0.13 4.13 -12.21
CA MET A 93 1.01 3.09 -12.74
C MET A 93 0.14 2.07 -13.48
N THR A 94 -0.55 2.54 -14.53
CA THR A 94 -1.54 1.75 -15.28
C THR A 94 -0.98 1.36 -16.63
N TYR A 95 -1.01 0.07 -16.94
CA TYR A 95 -0.60 -0.47 -18.23
C TYR A 95 -1.81 -0.74 -19.13
N LYS A 96 -1.82 -0.19 -20.35
CA LYS A 96 -3.02 0.01 -21.21
C LYS A 96 -3.72 -1.29 -21.67
N ASP A 97 -3.10 -2.45 -21.53
CA ASP A 97 -3.70 -3.76 -21.85
C ASP A 97 -3.29 -4.88 -20.87
N GLY A 98 -2.55 -4.56 -19.81
CA GLY A 98 -2.02 -5.53 -18.83
C GLY A 98 -1.12 -6.65 -19.39
N THR A 99 -0.72 -6.62 -20.68
CA THR A 99 -0.10 -7.78 -21.33
C THR A 99 1.42 -7.83 -21.23
N GLU A 100 2.10 -6.69 -21.10
CA GLU A 100 3.55 -6.71 -20.90
C GLU A 100 3.88 -7.08 -19.46
N ASN A 101 4.58 -8.20 -19.32
CA ASN A 101 5.12 -8.62 -18.04
C ASN A 101 6.26 -7.66 -17.64
N VAL A 102 6.07 -6.93 -16.54
CA VAL A 102 7.07 -6.01 -15.98
C VAL A 102 7.80 -6.62 -14.78
N SER A 103 7.89 -7.96 -14.74
CA SER A 103 8.57 -8.73 -13.69
C SER A 103 9.94 -8.15 -13.35
N GLY A 104 10.21 -8.05 -12.06
CA GLY A 104 11.48 -7.54 -11.53
C GLY A 104 11.67 -6.03 -11.67
N LYS A 105 10.67 -5.28 -12.14
CA LYS A 105 10.73 -3.82 -12.21
C LYS A 105 10.12 -3.18 -10.96
N THR A 106 10.78 -2.13 -10.50
CA THR A 106 10.42 -1.42 -9.28
C THR A 106 10.12 0.05 -9.58
N CYS A 107 9.01 0.53 -9.03
CA CYS A 107 8.66 1.95 -8.97
C CYS A 107 8.66 2.36 -7.49
N ALA A 108 9.66 3.12 -7.08
CA ALA A 108 9.88 3.51 -5.69
C ALA A 108 9.72 5.02 -5.49
N PHE A 109 9.01 5.38 -4.43
CA PHE A 109 8.91 6.74 -3.90
C PHE A 109 9.41 6.74 -2.46
N ALA A 110 10.22 7.72 -2.10
CA ALA A 110 10.81 7.80 -0.77
C ALA A 110 10.82 9.21 -0.19
N ASN A 111 10.88 9.27 1.14
CA ASN A 111 11.28 10.45 1.92
C ASN A 111 10.44 11.71 1.67
N ASP A 112 9.19 11.67 2.16
CA ASP A 112 8.32 12.81 2.55
C ASP A 112 6.88 12.69 2.01
N VAL A 113 6.29 13.73 1.40
CA VAL A 113 4.83 13.79 1.18
C VAL A 113 4.41 13.65 -0.28
N ILE A 114 3.43 12.78 -0.51
CA ILE A 114 2.63 12.77 -1.74
C ILE A 114 1.22 13.26 -1.36
N ASP A 115 0.80 14.42 -1.87
CA ASP A 115 -0.53 15.00 -1.65
C ASP A 115 -1.34 14.90 -2.94
N ILE A 116 -2.36 14.03 -2.93
CA ILE A 116 -3.20 13.76 -4.10
C ILE A 116 -4.63 14.24 -3.88
N LYS A 117 -5.09 15.08 -4.81
CA LYS A 117 -6.43 15.68 -4.80
C LYS A 117 -7.19 15.27 -6.06
N PRO A 118 -7.69 14.03 -6.14
CA PRO A 118 -8.30 13.54 -7.36
C PRO A 118 -9.69 14.14 -7.52
N LYS A 119 -10.07 14.44 -8.77
CA LYS A 119 -11.39 15.01 -9.06
C LYS A 119 -12.53 14.00 -8.90
N SER A 120 -12.31 12.73 -9.26
CA SER A 120 -13.33 11.67 -9.18
C SER A 120 -12.75 10.25 -9.37
N SER A 121 -11.79 9.80 -8.56
CA SER A 121 -11.27 8.43 -8.60
C SER A 121 -10.40 8.13 -7.38
N SER A 122 -9.72 6.97 -7.39
CA SER A 122 -8.60 6.71 -6.50
C SER A 122 -7.44 7.70 -6.70
N SER A 123 -6.71 7.99 -5.62
CA SER A 123 -5.53 8.87 -5.64
C SER A 123 -4.32 8.21 -6.29
N ILE A 124 -4.04 6.96 -5.91
CA ILE A 124 -2.98 6.15 -6.50
C ILE A 124 -3.61 4.93 -7.15
N GLN A 125 -3.20 4.64 -8.39
CA GLN A 125 -3.59 3.43 -9.12
C GLN A 125 -2.38 2.63 -9.51
N ILE A 126 -2.38 1.34 -9.17
CA ILE A 126 -1.36 0.37 -9.53
C ILE A 126 -2.07 -0.73 -10.32
N VAL A 127 -1.96 -0.69 -11.64
CA VAL A 127 -2.65 -1.62 -12.54
C VAL A 127 -1.65 -2.11 -13.58
N ALA A 128 -0.86 -3.11 -13.16
CA ALA A 128 0.16 -3.76 -13.98
C ALA A 128 0.31 -5.22 -13.54
N LYS A 129 0.97 -6.04 -14.36
CA LYS A 129 1.30 -7.43 -14.06
C LYS A 129 2.71 -7.53 -13.47
N GLU A 130 2.87 -8.16 -12.32
CA GLU A 130 4.18 -8.42 -11.67
C GLU A 130 5.04 -7.16 -11.38
N LEU A 131 4.43 -5.96 -11.27
CA LEU A 131 5.13 -4.73 -10.89
C LEU A 131 5.37 -4.70 -9.38
N GLN A 132 6.55 -4.27 -8.94
CA GLN A 132 6.76 -3.88 -7.55
C GLN A 132 6.64 -2.35 -7.40
N VAL A 133 5.78 -1.91 -6.49
CA VAL A 133 5.66 -0.50 -6.10
C VAL A 133 6.07 -0.36 -4.64
N VAL A 134 7.02 0.53 -4.37
CA VAL A 134 7.61 0.71 -3.05
C VAL A 134 7.37 2.13 -2.57
N PHE A 135 6.83 2.28 -1.38
CA PHE A 135 6.81 3.53 -0.63
C PHE A 135 7.66 3.36 0.62
N ASN A 136 8.62 4.24 0.85
CA ASN A 136 9.48 4.19 2.04
C ASN A 136 9.59 5.56 2.70
N ASN A 137 9.17 5.68 3.96
CA ASN A 137 9.14 6.96 4.66
C ASN A 137 8.30 8.01 3.90
N VAL A 138 7.11 7.60 3.47
CA VAL A 138 6.18 8.45 2.69
C VAL A 138 4.87 8.66 3.44
N THR A 139 4.42 9.91 3.51
CA THR A 139 3.06 10.28 3.90
C THR A 139 2.21 10.53 2.66
N ILE A 140 1.13 9.78 2.51
CA ILE A 140 0.16 9.93 1.42
C ILE A 140 -1.07 10.63 1.97
N ASN A 141 -1.28 11.87 1.54
CA ASN A 141 -2.50 12.62 1.84
C ASN A 141 -3.46 12.49 0.67
N SER A 142 -4.70 12.10 0.95
CA SER A 142 -5.68 11.82 -0.10
C SER A 142 -7.02 12.49 0.15
N GLU A 143 -7.50 13.23 -0.85
CA GLU A 143 -8.87 13.76 -0.88
C GLU A 143 -9.80 12.93 -1.78
N ASP A 144 -9.45 11.66 -2.00
CA ASP A 144 -10.14 10.77 -2.91
C ASP A 144 -11.63 10.56 -2.60
N THR A 145 -12.33 10.06 -3.61
CA THR A 145 -13.77 9.74 -3.52
C THR A 145 -14.04 8.25 -3.72
N GLN A 146 -13.02 7.39 -3.78
CA GLN A 146 -13.19 5.93 -3.97
C GLN A 146 -12.22 5.08 -3.15
N SER A 147 -10.93 5.36 -3.27
CA SER A 147 -9.85 4.71 -2.48
C SER A 147 -8.59 5.56 -2.51
N THR A 148 -7.78 5.51 -1.45
CA THR A 148 -6.48 6.18 -1.53
C THR A 148 -5.54 5.43 -2.46
N ILE A 149 -5.44 4.10 -2.32
CA ILE A 149 -4.71 3.22 -3.24
C ILE A 149 -5.65 2.18 -3.81
N LEU A 150 -5.74 2.11 -5.14
CA LEU A 150 -6.29 0.97 -5.85
C LEU A 150 -5.14 0.13 -6.40
N HIS A 151 -5.01 -1.10 -5.89
CA HIS A 151 -4.00 -2.06 -6.29
C HIS A 151 -4.64 -3.21 -7.08
N GLY A 152 -4.57 -3.11 -8.40
CA GLY A 152 -5.27 -3.96 -9.37
C GLY A 152 -6.59 -3.37 -9.86
N THR A 153 -7.46 -4.20 -10.44
CA THR A 153 -8.79 -3.81 -10.94
C THR A 153 -9.85 -4.87 -10.63
N SER A 154 -11.13 -4.51 -10.64
CA SER A 154 -12.25 -5.46 -10.52
C SER A 154 -12.67 -6.09 -11.86
N GLY A 155 -12.23 -5.57 -13.02
CA GLY A 155 -12.61 -6.08 -14.35
C GLY A 155 -12.20 -5.18 -15.52
N GLY A 156 -12.62 -5.54 -16.74
CA GLY A 156 -12.33 -4.80 -17.99
C GLY A 156 -11.05 -5.26 -18.71
N ASP A 157 -10.51 -4.40 -19.58
CA ASP A 157 -9.32 -4.63 -20.43
C ASP A 157 -8.01 -4.89 -19.65
N TYR A 158 -8.07 -4.96 -18.32
CA TYR A 158 -6.93 -5.10 -17.41
C TYR A 158 -6.96 -6.42 -16.62
N SER A 159 -7.57 -7.47 -17.17
CA SER A 159 -7.72 -8.77 -16.48
C SER A 159 -6.39 -9.44 -16.07
N GLU A 160 -5.30 -9.06 -16.76
CA GLU A 160 -3.94 -9.58 -16.54
C GLU A 160 -3.13 -8.79 -15.50
N ALA A 161 -3.67 -7.70 -14.94
CA ALA A 161 -3.00 -6.93 -13.90
C ALA A 161 -3.03 -7.68 -12.55
N ILE A 162 -2.22 -8.72 -12.43
CA ILE A 162 -2.10 -9.63 -11.28
C ILE A 162 -0.65 -9.75 -10.81
N HIS A 163 -0.46 -10.30 -9.61
CA HIS A 163 0.84 -10.60 -9.01
C HIS A 163 1.74 -9.39 -8.76
N SER A 164 1.20 -8.18 -8.87
CA SER A 164 1.94 -6.97 -8.50
C SER A 164 2.04 -6.86 -6.98
N THR A 165 3.14 -6.28 -6.52
CA THR A 165 3.47 -6.17 -5.09
C THR A 165 3.49 -4.72 -4.67
N LEU A 166 2.61 -4.35 -3.74
CA LEU A 166 2.70 -3.09 -3.02
C LEU A 166 3.52 -3.29 -1.75
N VAL A 167 4.59 -2.53 -1.59
CA VAL A 167 5.44 -2.52 -0.40
C VAL A 167 5.40 -1.14 0.22
N MET A 168 5.04 -1.05 1.50
CA MET A 168 5.07 0.21 2.26
C MET A 168 5.85 0.02 3.55
N ARG A 169 6.83 0.88 3.79
CA ARG A 169 7.66 0.87 5.01
C ARG A 169 7.70 2.25 5.64
N ASN A 170 7.36 2.32 6.92
CA ASN A 170 7.36 3.58 7.68
C ASN A 170 6.48 4.64 7.01
N CYS A 171 5.33 4.22 6.45
CA CYS A 171 4.44 5.10 5.70
C CYS A 171 3.22 5.49 6.52
N THR A 172 2.61 6.62 6.15
CA THR A 172 1.28 7.01 6.65
C THR A 172 0.34 7.24 5.48
N ILE A 173 -0.84 6.64 5.51
CA ILE A 173 -1.96 6.93 4.60
C ILE A 173 -3.00 7.73 5.38
N ASN A 174 -3.29 8.94 4.93
CA ASN A 174 -4.36 9.78 5.44
C ASN A 174 -5.49 9.84 4.40
N ALA A 175 -6.46 8.95 4.53
CA ALA A 175 -7.60 8.87 3.63
C ALA A 175 -8.77 9.71 4.17
N LYS A 176 -9.20 10.74 3.42
CA LYS A 176 -10.25 11.63 3.91
C LYS A 176 -11.67 11.08 3.80
N LYS A 177 -12.01 10.34 2.74
CA LYS A 177 -13.42 10.00 2.47
C LYS A 177 -13.71 8.51 2.31
N THR A 178 -12.74 7.68 1.95
CA THR A 178 -13.00 6.28 1.57
C THR A 178 -11.96 5.31 2.11
N SER A 179 -11.90 4.10 1.54
CA SER A 179 -10.99 3.02 1.96
C SER A 179 -9.52 3.35 1.69
N GLY A 180 -8.64 2.86 2.56
CA GLY A 180 -7.20 3.09 2.44
C GLY A 180 -6.62 2.38 1.22
N ILE A 181 -6.69 1.05 1.22
CA ILE A 181 -6.19 0.19 0.13
C ILE A 181 -7.31 -0.72 -0.35
N VAL A 182 -7.64 -0.64 -1.64
CA VAL A 182 -8.58 -1.52 -2.32
C VAL A 182 -7.82 -2.45 -3.24
N ILE A 183 -8.05 -3.75 -3.10
CA ILE A 183 -7.41 -4.79 -3.89
C ILE A 183 -8.32 -5.26 -5.01
N GLY A 184 -7.77 -5.29 -6.22
CA GLY A 184 -8.35 -5.88 -7.41
C GLY A 184 -7.53 -7.07 -7.90
N ARG A 185 -8.18 -8.19 -8.24
CA ARG A 185 -7.54 -9.47 -8.63
C ARG A 185 -6.57 -9.98 -7.55
N GLN A 186 -5.72 -10.93 -7.94
CA GLN A 186 -4.69 -11.52 -7.10
C GLN A 186 -3.47 -10.61 -7.04
N GLN A 187 -3.17 -10.06 -5.87
CA GLN A 187 -2.04 -9.18 -5.62
C GLN A 187 -1.25 -9.59 -4.37
N ASN A 188 -0.11 -8.93 -4.18
CA ASN A 188 0.68 -9.01 -2.96
C ASN A 188 0.72 -7.64 -2.28
N VAL A 189 0.54 -7.61 -0.96
CA VAL A 189 0.65 -6.42 -0.12
C VAL A 189 1.56 -6.71 1.05
N ILE A 190 2.59 -5.88 1.21
CA ILE A 190 3.57 -5.94 2.29
C ILE A 190 3.60 -4.59 2.99
N LEU A 191 3.14 -4.52 4.24
CA LEU A 191 3.16 -3.32 5.05
C LEU A 191 4.02 -3.54 6.30
N GLU A 192 4.94 -2.61 6.56
CA GLU A 192 5.77 -2.60 7.77
C GLU A 192 5.77 -1.21 8.39
N ASN A 193 5.49 -1.12 9.69
CA ASN A 193 5.44 0.16 10.42
C ASN A 193 4.55 1.20 9.71
N THR A 194 3.45 0.75 9.12
CA THR A 194 2.59 1.60 8.29
C THR A 194 1.32 1.95 9.04
N ILE A 195 0.93 3.22 8.97
CA ILE A 195 -0.29 3.75 9.57
C ILE A 195 -1.30 4.03 8.47
N ILE A 196 -2.53 3.54 8.62
CA ILE A 196 -3.67 3.87 7.75
C ILE A 196 -4.74 4.53 8.63
N ASN A 197 -4.91 5.84 8.44
CA ASN A 197 -5.90 6.66 9.11
C ASN A 197 -7.03 6.97 8.14
N LEU A 198 -8.22 6.43 8.41
CA LEU A 198 -9.42 6.82 7.68
C LEU A 198 -10.20 7.84 8.49
N ASN A 199 -10.48 8.99 7.88
CA ASN A 199 -11.35 10.02 8.44
C ASN A 199 -12.79 9.95 7.87
N GLY A 200 -13.02 9.06 6.90
CA GLY A 200 -14.29 8.86 6.22
C GLY A 200 -14.86 7.47 6.44
N ASP A 201 -15.91 7.15 5.68
CA ASP A 201 -16.55 5.84 5.76
C ASP A 201 -15.88 4.85 4.80
N GLY A 202 -15.24 3.81 5.33
CA GLY A 202 -14.46 2.88 4.52
C GLY A 202 -13.71 1.82 5.32
N TYR A 203 -13.03 0.95 4.56
CA TYR A 203 -12.19 -0.13 5.07
C TYR A 203 -10.73 0.27 5.07
N GLY A 204 -9.94 -0.23 6.02
CA GLY A 204 -8.49 0.00 5.99
C GLY A 204 -7.86 -0.63 4.75
N ILE A 205 -8.02 -1.95 4.65
CA ILE A 205 -7.70 -2.76 3.47
C ILE A 205 -8.94 -3.57 3.10
N THR A 206 -9.34 -3.55 1.83
CA THR A 206 -10.49 -4.32 1.36
C THR A 206 -10.25 -5.04 0.04
N GLN A 207 -10.77 -6.26 -0.05
CA GLN A 207 -10.82 -7.08 -1.26
C GLN A 207 -12.25 -7.62 -1.44
N ASN A 208 -12.84 -7.42 -2.62
CA ASN A 208 -14.22 -7.83 -2.91
C ASN A 208 -14.31 -9.31 -3.36
N GLY A 209 -15.43 -9.99 -3.12
CA GLY A 209 -15.66 -11.42 -3.34
C GLY A 209 -15.76 -11.90 -4.79
N THR A 210 -15.35 -11.10 -5.78
CA THR A 210 -15.41 -11.46 -7.22
C THR A 210 -14.03 -11.64 -7.84
N ILE A 211 -12.99 -11.77 -7.02
CA ILE A 211 -11.59 -11.79 -7.49
C ILE A 211 -10.78 -12.90 -6.83
N LEU A 212 -9.71 -13.31 -7.51
CA LEU A 212 -8.74 -14.31 -7.07
C LEU A 212 -8.11 -13.97 -5.70
N GLY A 213 -7.74 -14.98 -4.92
CA GLY A 213 -7.11 -14.81 -3.61
C GLY A 213 -5.76 -14.08 -3.67
N SER A 214 -5.52 -13.16 -2.73
CA SER A 214 -4.32 -12.32 -2.62
C SER A 214 -3.50 -12.65 -1.37
N VAL A 215 -2.26 -12.15 -1.32
CA VAL A 215 -1.34 -12.34 -0.19
C VAL A 215 -1.09 -11.02 0.52
N PHE A 216 -1.23 -11.05 1.85
CA PHE A 216 -1.09 -9.90 2.73
C PHE A 216 -0.12 -10.24 3.84
N THR A 217 0.94 -9.44 3.98
CA THR A 217 1.90 -9.52 5.08
C THR A 217 1.99 -8.16 5.77
N LEU A 218 1.53 -8.08 7.01
CA LEU A 218 1.50 -6.85 7.79
C LEU A 218 2.32 -7.04 9.05
N LYS A 219 3.24 -6.11 9.30
CA LYS A 219 4.07 -6.09 10.50
C LYS A 219 4.00 -4.73 11.19
N ASN A 220 3.65 -4.74 12.48
CA ASN A 220 3.59 -3.53 13.32
C ASN A 220 2.82 -2.37 12.65
N CYS A 221 1.66 -2.68 12.07
CA CYS A 221 0.83 -1.69 11.40
C CYS A 221 -0.20 -1.09 12.36
N THR A 222 -0.64 0.14 12.09
CA THR A 222 -1.79 0.73 12.77
C THR A 222 -2.87 1.06 11.75
N ILE A 223 -4.02 0.41 11.83
CA ILE A 223 -5.14 0.64 10.91
C ILE A 223 -6.37 1.03 11.72
N ASN A 224 -6.89 2.23 11.45
CA ASN A 224 -8.11 2.75 12.06
C ASN A 224 -9.13 3.05 10.97
N SER A 225 -10.29 2.42 11.03
CA SER A 225 -11.35 2.54 10.02
C SER A 225 -12.75 2.63 10.63
N SER A 226 -13.75 3.06 9.87
CA SER A 226 -15.15 2.93 10.28
C SER A 226 -15.59 1.48 10.14
N HIS A 227 -15.55 0.93 8.93
CA HIS A 227 -15.75 -0.50 8.70
C HIS A 227 -14.53 -1.31 9.12
N SER A 228 -14.42 -2.57 8.69
CA SER A 228 -13.28 -3.42 9.05
C SER A 228 -11.94 -2.79 8.70
N ALA A 229 -10.99 -2.91 9.63
CA ALA A 229 -9.60 -2.57 9.37
C ALA A 229 -9.06 -3.43 8.22
N ILE A 230 -9.46 -4.70 8.19
CA ILE A 230 -9.19 -5.64 7.11
C ILE A 230 -10.49 -6.39 6.76
N TYR A 231 -10.98 -6.18 5.54
CA TYR A 231 -12.06 -6.96 4.95
C TYR A 231 -11.52 -7.76 3.76
N LEU A 232 -11.51 -9.08 3.84
CA LEU A 232 -11.03 -9.92 2.73
C LEU A 232 -12.13 -10.86 2.26
N SER A 233 -12.49 -10.70 1.00
CA SER A 233 -13.33 -11.61 0.25
C SER A 233 -12.68 -11.86 -1.12
N ASN A 234 -12.79 -13.08 -1.60
CA ASN A 234 -12.35 -13.56 -2.90
C ASN A 234 -13.47 -14.40 -3.54
N GLN A 235 -13.29 -14.94 -4.75
CA GLN A 235 -14.30 -15.78 -5.38
C GLN A 235 -14.38 -17.16 -4.72
N GLU A 236 -15.58 -17.69 -4.50
CA GLU A 236 -15.82 -18.97 -3.79
C GLU A 236 -15.02 -20.15 -4.39
N THR A 237 -14.85 -20.17 -5.71
CA THR A 237 -14.15 -21.26 -6.43
C THR A 237 -12.64 -21.11 -6.47
N ASP A 238 -12.10 -19.94 -6.11
CA ASP A 238 -10.70 -19.60 -6.34
C ASP A 238 -9.83 -19.87 -5.11
N ASP A 239 -8.51 -19.82 -5.28
CA ASP A 239 -7.57 -20.00 -4.17
C ASP A 239 -7.86 -19.02 -3.01
N PRO A 240 -7.66 -19.46 -1.75
CA PRO A 240 -7.88 -18.62 -0.58
C PRO A 240 -6.95 -17.41 -0.57
N ASN A 241 -7.38 -16.33 0.08
CA ASN A 241 -6.45 -15.29 0.51
C ASN A 241 -5.44 -15.86 1.52
N THR A 242 -4.27 -15.23 1.65
CA THR A 242 -3.34 -15.47 2.75
C THR A 242 -3.10 -14.18 3.50
N LEU A 243 -3.37 -14.16 4.81
CA LEU A 243 -3.15 -13.02 5.69
C LEU A 243 -2.21 -13.40 6.82
N THR A 244 -1.07 -12.72 6.88
CA THR A 244 -0.13 -12.78 8.00
C THR A 244 -0.05 -11.42 8.67
N VAL A 245 -0.35 -11.38 9.96
CA VAL A 245 -0.22 -10.20 10.83
C VAL A 245 0.70 -10.55 11.99
N ASP A 246 1.71 -9.72 12.19
CA ASP A 246 2.60 -9.79 13.35
C ASP A 246 2.74 -8.40 13.95
N GLU A 247 2.23 -8.23 15.18
CA GLU A 247 2.19 -6.96 15.90
C GLU A 247 1.28 -5.90 15.25
N GLY A 248 1.02 -4.82 15.99
CA GLY A 248 0.25 -3.67 15.52
C GLY A 248 -1.11 -3.50 16.19
N THR A 249 -1.84 -2.47 15.77
CA THR A 249 -3.17 -2.12 16.27
C THR A 249 -4.17 -2.01 15.13
N TYR A 250 -5.27 -2.74 15.24
CA TYR A 250 -6.31 -2.82 14.21
C TYR A 250 -7.64 -2.47 14.87
N SER A 251 -8.21 -1.33 14.48
CA SER A 251 -9.39 -0.75 15.11
C SER A 251 -10.49 -0.47 14.09
N SER A 252 -11.73 -0.79 14.43
CA SER A 252 -12.90 -0.41 13.66
C SER A 252 -14.12 -0.08 14.52
N THR A 253 -15.12 0.60 13.94
CA THR A 253 -16.46 0.69 14.56
C THR A 253 -17.20 -0.62 14.52
N ASP A 254 -16.94 -1.45 13.50
CA ASP A 254 -17.59 -2.74 13.29
C ASP A 254 -16.71 -3.89 13.80
N THR A 255 -16.44 -4.89 12.96
CA THR A 255 -15.48 -5.98 13.24
C THR A 255 -14.14 -5.68 12.56
N PRO A 256 -13.01 -5.59 13.28
CA PRO A 256 -11.72 -5.20 12.70
C PRO A 256 -11.23 -6.13 11.60
N PHE A 257 -11.40 -7.43 11.76
CA PHE A 257 -11.05 -8.43 10.75
C PHE A 257 -12.28 -9.21 10.33
N GLU A 258 -12.78 -8.95 9.12
CA GLU A 258 -13.84 -9.76 8.50
C GLU A 258 -13.24 -10.53 7.32
N LEU A 259 -13.12 -11.85 7.47
CA LEU A 259 -12.32 -12.69 6.58
C LEU A 259 -13.15 -13.83 6.03
N LYS A 260 -13.16 -13.95 4.70
CA LYS A 260 -13.79 -15.03 3.94
C LYS A 260 -12.69 -15.85 3.26
N LYS A 261 -12.70 -17.19 3.40
CA LYS A 261 -11.76 -18.16 2.75
C LYS A 261 -10.32 -17.63 2.72
N THR A 262 -9.76 -17.44 3.91
CA THR A 262 -8.46 -16.80 4.10
C THR A 262 -7.62 -17.66 5.02
N ASN A 263 -6.47 -18.16 4.54
CA ASN A 263 -5.45 -18.71 5.41
C ASN A 263 -4.92 -17.58 6.29
N VAL A 264 -5.18 -17.63 7.60
CA VAL A 264 -4.96 -16.51 8.51
C VAL A 264 -4.01 -16.90 9.62
N THR A 265 -2.99 -16.06 9.83
CA THR A 265 -2.13 -16.05 11.01
C THR A 265 -2.10 -14.63 11.57
N ILE A 266 -2.61 -14.43 12.79
CA ILE A 266 -2.55 -13.13 13.47
C ILE A 266 -1.91 -13.32 14.84
N LYS A 267 -0.78 -12.63 15.05
CA LYS A 267 0.00 -12.74 16.28
C LYS A 267 0.31 -11.38 16.86
N ASN A 268 0.38 -11.31 18.19
CA ASN A 268 0.86 -10.15 18.95
C ASN A 268 0.11 -8.84 18.64
N ALA A 269 -1.11 -8.92 18.08
CA ALA A 269 -1.87 -7.76 17.64
C ALA A 269 -2.83 -7.25 18.72
N THR A 270 -3.04 -5.94 18.76
CA THR A 270 -4.15 -5.34 19.51
C THR A 270 -5.33 -5.12 18.57
N ILE A 271 -6.47 -5.72 18.90
CA ILE A 271 -7.67 -5.76 18.06
C ILE A 271 -8.81 -5.06 18.79
N LYS A 272 -9.35 -3.99 18.19
CA LYS A 272 -10.30 -3.09 18.85
C LYS A 272 -11.58 -2.92 18.06
N SER A 273 -12.71 -3.36 18.62
CA SER A 273 -14.04 -3.05 18.08
C SER A 273 -14.72 -2.06 19.03
N ILE A 274 -15.13 -0.91 18.51
CA ILE A 274 -15.87 0.09 19.28
C ILE A 274 -17.40 -0.03 19.11
N TRP A 275 -17.88 -1.13 18.53
CA TRP A 275 -19.31 -1.45 18.47
C TRP A 275 -19.90 -1.52 19.87
N SER A 276 -21.03 -0.84 20.11
CA SER A 276 -21.60 -0.69 21.46
C SER A 276 -22.90 -1.45 21.69
N GLU A 277 -23.40 -2.17 20.68
CA GLU A 277 -24.59 -3.01 20.81
C GLU A 277 -24.21 -4.48 20.96
N GLU A 278 -25.20 -5.37 21.03
CA GLU A 278 -24.97 -6.82 20.91
C GLU A 278 -24.32 -7.13 19.55
N GLN A 279 -23.46 -8.15 19.53
CA GLN A 279 -22.82 -8.62 18.31
C GLN A 279 -23.85 -9.17 17.34
N LYS A 280 -23.69 -8.89 16.04
CA LYS A 280 -24.67 -9.26 15.01
C LYS A 280 -23.98 -9.97 13.87
N TYR A 281 -24.65 -11.01 13.39
CA TYR A 281 -24.29 -11.71 12.17
C TYR A 281 -25.48 -11.69 11.22
N THR A 282 -25.24 -11.24 10.00
CA THR A 282 -26.25 -11.29 8.93
C THR A 282 -25.74 -12.19 7.82
N PHE A 283 -26.60 -13.12 7.41
CA PHE A 283 -26.41 -13.94 6.22
C PHE A 283 -27.49 -13.53 5.22
N ASN A 284 -27.11 -13.19 3.98
CA ASN A 284 -28.04 -12.99 2.87
C ASN A 284 -27.48 -13.61 1.58
N ASP A 285 -28.28 -13.61 0.51
CA ASP A 285 -27.89 -14.21 -0.78
C ASP A 285 -26.64 -13.55 -1.41
N ALA A 286 -26.30 -12.32 -0.99
CA ALA A 286 -25.11 -11.58 -1.44
C ALA A 286 -23.89 -11.79 -0.52
N GLY A 287 -24.02 -12.59 0.54
CA GLY A 287 -22.92 -13.00 1.42
C GLY A 287 -23.21 -12.82 2.90
N THR A 288 -22.14 -12.59 3.65
CA THR A 288 -22.15 -12.52 5.12
C THR A 288 -21.56 -11.22 5.61
N GLY A 289 -22.07 -10.72 6.75
CA GLY A 289 -21.53 -9.57 7.46
C GLY A 289 -21.49 -9.85 8.96
N ALA A 290 -20.41 -9.43 9.61
CA ALA A 290 -20.21 -9.64 11.04
C ALA A 290 -19.88 -8.30 11.72
N ILE A 291 -20.61 -7.96 12.77
CA ILE A 291 -20.47 -6.67 13.45
C ILE A 291 -20.22 -6.88 14.94
N GLY A 292 -19.23 -6.17 15.48
CA GLY A 292 -18.90 -6.13 16.91
C GLY A 292 -17.97 -7.24 17.40
N TYR A 293 -17.47 -8.10 16.51
CA TYR A 293 -16.48 -9.12 16.84
C TYR A 293 -15.07 -8.52 16.78
N GLY A 294 -14.07 -9.19 17.36
CA GLY A 294 -12.66 -8.84 17.12
C GLY A 294 -12.19 -9.35 15.76
N ILE A 295 -12.38 -10.65 15.54
CA ILE A 295 -12.11 -11.34 14.27
C ILE A 295 -13.34 -12.18 13.93
N ALA A 296 -13.82 -12.08 12.69
CA ALA A 296 -14.88 -12.93 12.18
C ALA A 296 -14.40 -13.69 10.94
N LEU A 297 -14.36 -15.02 11.06
CA LEU A 297 -14.12 -15.96 9.97
C LEU A 297 -15.49 -16.36 9.38
N VAL A 298 -15.93 -15.63 8.36
CA VAL A 298 -17.30 -15.69 7.86
C VAL A 298 -17.41 -16.56 6.60
N GLY A 299 -18.57 -17.21 6.42
CA GLY A 299 -18.79 -18.14 5.31
C GLY A 299 -19.08 -17.45 3.98
N TYR A 300 -18.84 -18.18 2.88
CA TYR A 300 -19.24 -17.78 1.52
C TYR A 300 -20.71 -18.01 1.21
N LYS A 301 -21.26 -19.09 1.75
CA LYS A 301 -22.59 -19.58 1.42
C LYS A 301 -23.28 -20.15 2.65
N THR A 302 -24.61 -20.08 2.69
CA THR A 302 -25.40 -20.71 3.77
C THR A 302 -25.12 -22.20 3.77
N GLY A 303 -24.98 -22.80 4.95
CA GLY A 303 -24.70 -24.24 5.07
C GLY A 303 -23.24 -24.63 4.93
N ARG A 304 -22.36 -23.73 4.45
CA ARG A 304 -20.93 -24.02 4.23
C ARG A 304 -20.05 -23.45 5.35
N PRO A 305 -19.49 -24.26 6.26
CA PRO A 305 -18.61 -23.78 7.30
C PRO A 305 -17.33 -23.14 6.73
N TYR A 306 -16.72 -22.23 7.49
CA TYR A 306 -15.46 -21.59 7.09
C TYR A 306 -14.32 -22.59 6.87
N ALA A 307 -14.22 -23.61 7.74
CA ALA A 307 -13.10 -24.55 7.77
C ALA A 307 -13.24 -25.73 6.77
N GLU A 308 -14.37 -25.86 6.06
CA GLU A 308 -14.60 -26.98 5.13
C GLU A 308 -13.57 -27.00 3.97
N ASP A 309 -13.01 -25.84 3.63
CA ASP A 309 -12.06 -25.68 2.52
C ASP A 309 -10.59 -25.94 2.90
N GLY A 310 -10.33 -26.55 4.07
CA GLY A 310 -8.95 -26.80 4.54
C GLY A 310 -8.20 -25.52 4.93
N ILE A 311 -8.94 -24.46 5.27
CA ILE A 311 -8.38 -23.16 5.66
C ILE A 311 -7.67 -23.26 7.00
N ILE A 312 -6.46 -22.69 7.05
CA ILE A 312 -5.66 -22.59 8.28
C ILE A 312 -6.03 -21.29 9.01
N ALA A 313 -6.34 -21.40 10.29
CA ALA A 313 -6.52 -20.24 11.17
C ALA A 313 -5.66 -20.38 12.42
N LEU A 314 -4.77 -19.40 12.65
CA LEU A 314 -3.85 -19.36 13.78
C LEU A 314 -3.87 -17.99 14.45
N PHE A 315 -4.16 -17.97 15.75
CA PHE A 315 -4.22 -16.75 16.56
C PHE A 315 -3.35 -16.89 17.81
N GLU A 316 -2.36 -16.02 18.02
CA GLU A 316 -1.44 -16.15 19.17
C GLU A 316 -1.20 -14.80 19.85
N ASN A 317 -1.30 -14.76 21.18
CA ASN A 317 -0.94 -13.58 21.99
C ASN A 317 -1.62 -12.26 21.56
N ASN A 318 -2.84 -12.33 21.01
CA ASN A 318 -3.59 -11.15 20.63
C ASN A 318 -4.32 -10.55 21.83
N THR A 319 -4.38 -9.22 21.88
CA THR A 319 -5.14 -8.48 22.90
C THR A 319 -6.44 -7.96 22.27
N PHE A 320 -7.58 -8.30 22.86
CA PHE A 320 -8.90 -7.87 22.39
C PHE A 320 -9.47 -6.77 23.27
N GLN A 321 -9.99 -5.72 22.64
CA GLN A 321 -10.70 -4.61 23.28
C GLN A 321 -12.03 -4.42 22.56
N LEU A 322 -13.06 -5.15 23.00
CA LEU A 322 -14.39 -5.13 22.38
C LEU A 322 -15.36 -4.38 23.28
N SER A 323 -16.11 -3.46 22.67
CA SER A 323 -17.10 -2.62 23.39
C SER A 323 -18.52 -3.20 23.35
N ALA A 324 -18.73 -4.29 22.60
CA ALA A 324 -20.05 -4.86 22.38
C ALA A 324 -20.65 -5.42 23.68
N THR A 325 -21.96 -5.30 23.83
CA THR A 325 -22.68 -5.79 25.01
C THR A 325 -22.87 -7.31 24.96
N GLY A 326 -23.17 -7.93 26.12
CA GLY A 326 -23.62 -9.32 26.15
C GLY A 326 -22.50 -10.37 26.00
N ASN A 327 -21.39 -10.23 26.73
CA ASN A 327 -20.23 -11.15 26.70
C ASN A 327 -19.68 -11.33 25.27
N PRO A 328 -18.98 -10.31 24.73
CA PRO A 328 -18.57 -10.32 23.35
C PRO A 328 -17.58 -11.43 23.01
N ILE A 329 -17.83 -12.11 21.89
CA ILE A 329 -16.95 -13.11 21.31
C ILE A 329 -15.75 -12.40 20.65
N ASN A 330 -14.54 -12.78 21.07
CA ASN A 330 -13.30 -12.24 20.52
C ASN A 330 -13.07 -12.69 19.06
N ILE A 331 -13.15 -14.00 18.84
CA ILE A 331 -12.93 -14.63 17.55
C ILE A 331 -14.15 -15.51 17.25
N ALA A 332 -14.84 -15.20 16.17
CA ALA A 332 -16.00 -15.97 15.72
C ALA A 332 -15.68 -16.72 14.42
N THR A 333 -16.22 -17.92 14.27
CA THR A 333 -16.14 -18.71 13.05
C THR A 333 -17.52 -19.17 12.61
N TYR A 334 -17.78 -19.14 11.32
CA TYR A 334 -19.05 -19.59 10.75
C TYR A 334 -19.07 -21.11 10.63
N ASN A 335 -20.00 -21.76 11.31
CA ASN A 335 -20.14 -23.22 11.33
C ASN A 335 -21.11 -23.77 10.26
N GLY A 336 -21.51 -22.95 9.28
CA GLY A 336 -22.53 -23.30 8.29
C GLY A 336 -23.95 -22.87 8.65
N THR A 337 -24.22 -22.47 9.89
CA THR A 337 -25.55 -21.99 10.32
C THR A 337 -25.49 -20.63 11.02
N SER A 338 -24.46 -20.41 11.85
CA SER A 338 -24.29 -19.21 12.66
C SER A 338 -22.81 -18.95 12.92
N LEU A 339 -22.49 -17.75 13.41
CA LEU A 339 -21.20 -17.50 14.02
C LEU A 339 -21.17 -18.10 15.42
N VAL A 340 -20.14 -18.88 15.70
CA VAL A 340 -19.85 -19.46 17.02
C VAL A 340 -18.46 -19.03 17.45
N GLU A 341 -18.18 -19.08 18.75
CA GLU A 341 -16.84 -18.82 19.27
C GLU A 341 -15.84 -19.82 18.67
N TYR A 342 -14.73 -19.28 18.14
CA TYR A 342 -13.65 -20.08 17.61
C TYR A 342 -12.88 -20.72 18.77
N ASN A 343 -13.01 -22.04 18.88
CA ASN A 343 -12.29 -22.85 19.84
C ASN A 343 -11.15 -23.58 19.12
N LYS A 344 -9.92 -23.42 19.63
CA LYS A 344 -8.72 -24.07 19.07
C LYS A 344 -8.69 -25.57 19.33
#